data_AF-A0A0F8ZRE5-F1
#
_entry.id   AF-A0A0F8ZRE5-F1
#
_cell.length_a   1.000
_cell.length_b   1.000
_cell.length_c   1.000
_cell.angle_alpha   90.00
_cell.angle_beta   90.00
_cell.angle_gamma   90.00
#
_symmetry.space_group_name_H-M   'P 1'
#
loop_
_entity.id
_entity.type
_entity.pdbx_description
1 polymer ?
#
loop_
_entity_poly.entity_id
_entity_poly.type
_entity_poly.pdbx_seq_one_letter_code
_entity_poly.pdbx_strand_id
1 'polypeptide(L)'
;DVYSSDDVEEYLRKFDEKDKPNNKKRGSFTFNDFLDKEGAPKTKTKIMAVSKKPIIKKNHKVFPSHIKRCTLNNERIRDSFIELKSLNTEKHPNAISVLLRTFIEMSLFHYLNKLGHIKIIKEIEQKKKDIKADKKGKPKQNLQSDWTPSLREMLHYITHNSECQVITDGHHRRMLKTFLSDRYRWISLDTLHQLVHNKYFKPDEASIKEFVNQLTGLFEVILIEPED
;
A
#
# COMPACT_ATOMS: atom_id res chain seq x y z
N ASP A 1 -6.41 17.16 58.21
CA ASP A 1 -5.91 15.83 58.60
C ASP A 1 -5.72 14.95 57.40
N VAL A 2 -4.46 14.78 57.03
CA VAL A 2 -4.02 13.80 56.04
C VAL A 2 -3.34 12.70 56.86
N TYR A 3 -3.93 11.51 56.89
CA TYR A 3 -3.40 10.37 57.62
C TYR A 3 -1.95 10.05 57.19
N SER A 4 -1.08 9.79 58.16
CA SER A 4 0.31 9.35 57.92
C SER A 4 0.35 7.88 57.52
N SER A 5 1.43 7.45 56.86
CA SER A 5 1.63 6.05 56.47
C SER A 5 1.56 5.10 57.67
N ASP A 6 1.94 5.57 58.86
CA ASP A 6 1.91 4.81 60.10
C ASP A 6 0.47 4.56 60.60
N ASP A 7 -0.43 5.53 60.41
CA ASP A 7 -1.85 5.42 60.79
C ASP A 7 -2.58 4.36 59.94
N VAL A 8 -2.16 4.24 58.67
CA VAL A 8 -2.67 3.23 57.74
C VAL A 8 -2.24 1.83 58.16
N GLU A 9 -1.00 1.66 58.62
CA GLU A 9 -0.54 0.37 59.14
C GLU A 9 -1.25 -0.02 60.44
N GLU A 10 -1.47 0.93 61.35
CA GLU A 10 -2.19 0.66 62.60
C GLU A 10 -3.64 0.23 62.32
N TYR A 11 -4.30 0.90 61.36
CA TYR A 11 -5.64 0.53 60.92
C TYR A 11 -5.68 -0.88 60.31
N LEU A 12 -4.72 -1.24 59.46
CA LEU A 12 -4.64 -2.57 58.83
C LEU A 12 -4.33 -3.69 59.83
N ARG A 13 -3.67 -3.38 60.96
CA ARG A 13 -3.40 -4.36 62.02
C ARG A 13 -4.63 -4.73 62.84
N LYS A 14 -5.67 -3.88 62.87
CA LYS A 14 -6.92 -4.10 63.61
C LYS A 14 -7.84 -5.17 63.00
N PHE A 15 -7.55 -5.65 61.79
CA PHE A 15 -8.29 -6.74 61.15
C PHE A 15 -7.83 -8.12 61.67
N ASP A 16 -8.79 -9.03 61.83
CA ASP A 16 -8.52 -10.43 62.18
C ASP A 16 -7.76 -11.15 61.07
N GLU A 17 -6.93 -12.14 61.43
CA GLU A 17 -6.11 -12.89 60.46
C GLU A 17 -6.94 -13.60 59.37
N LYS A 18 -8.21 -13.89 59.64
CA LYS A 18 -9.14 -14.51 58.69
C LYS A 18 -9.59 -13.56 57.58
N ASP A 19 -9.58 -12.26 57.85
CA ASP A 19 -10.03 -11.21 56.91
C ASP A 19 -8.87 -10.54 56.19
N LYS A 20 -7.61 -10.87 56.56
CA LYS A 20 -6.43 -10.37 55.89
C LYS A 20 -6.25 -11.03 54.52
N PRO A 21 -6.02 -10.25 53.45
CA PRO A 21 -5.75 -10.81 52.13
C PRO A 21 -4.45 -11.61 52.15
N ASN A 22 -4.47 -12.78 51.51
CA ASN A 22 -3.29 -13.63 51.41
C ASN A 22 -2.29 -13.06 50.39
N ASN A 23 -1.31 -12.32 50.88
CA ASN A 23 -0.29 -11.66 50.05
C ASN A 23 0.75 -12.61 49.43
N LYS A 24 0.69 -13.93 49.71
CA LYS A 24 1.63 -14.90 49.14
C LYS A 24 1.37 -15.20 47.66
N LYS A 25 0.21 -14.79 47.10
CA LYS A 25 -0.13 -14.97 45.68
C LYS A 25 -0.83 -13.72 45.15
N ARG A 26 -0.50 -13.30 43.93
CA ARG A 26 -1.29 -12.28 43.21
C ARG A 26 -2.68 -12.84 42.92
N GLY A 27 -3.71 -12.17 43.41
CA GLY A 27 -5.10 -12.45 43.02
C GLY A 27 -5.35 -12.10 41.56
N SER A 28 -6.32 -12.79 40.95
CA SER A 28 -6.88 -12.45 39.64
C SER A 28 -8.36 -12.17 39.85
N PHE A 29 -8.81 -10.99 39.45
CA PHE A 29 -10.23 -10.63 39.50
C PHE A 29 -10.75 -10.52 38.08
N THR A 30 -11.92 -11.08 37.85
CA THR A 30 -12.69 -10.96 36.62
C THR A 30 -14.04 -10.33 36.94
N PHE A 31 -14.68 -9.72 35.94
CA PHE A 31 -15.98 -9.07 36.12
C PHE A 31 -17.05 -10.00 36.70
N ASN A 32 -16.95 -11.31 36.43
CA ASN A 32 -17.86 -12.33 36.97
C ASN A 32 -17.71 -12.53 38.48
N ASP A 33 -16.53 -12.26 39.06
CA ASP A 33 -16.31 -12.36 40.52
C ASP A 33 -17.11 -11.30 41.30
N PHE A 34 -17.58 -10.24 40.61
CA PHE A 34 -18.41 -9.18 41.19
C PHE A 34 -19.91 -9.36 40.91
N LEU A 35 -20.29 -10.31 40.04
CA LEU A 35 -21.67 -10.57 39.64
C LEU A 35 -22.34 -11.69 40.42
N ASP A 36 -21.56 -12.59 41.04
CA ASP A 36 -22.10 -13.72 41.77
C ASP A 36 -22.64 -13.29 43.14
N LYS A 37 -23.97 -13.17 43.22
CA LYS A 37 -24.70 -13.17 44.49
C LYS A 37 -24.43 -14.47 45.22
N GLU A 38 -24.26 -14.37 46.53
CA GLU A 38 -23.88 -15.42 47.48
C GLU A 38 -24.49 -16.80 47.19
N GLY A 39 -23.65 -17.85 47.17
CA GLY A 39 -24.09 -19.21 47.48
C GLY A 39 -23.80 -20.34 46.48
N ALA A 40 -23.07 -20.15 45.38
CA ALA A 40 -22.76 -21.25 44.46
C ALA A 40 -21.42 -21.95 44.79
N PRO A 41 -21.36 -23.29 44.89
CA PRO A 41 -20.13 -24.02 45.18
C PRO A 41 -19.16 -23.91 44.00
N LYS A 42 -17.95 -23.41 44.28
CA LYS A 42 -16.84 -23.27 43.31
C LYS A 42 -16.48 -24.63 42.72
N THR A 43 -17.08 -24.97 41.59
CA THR A 43 -16.63 -26.09 40.77
C THR A 43 -15.27 -25.69 40.19
N LYS A 44 -14.24 -26.50 40.46
CA LYS A 44 -12.90 -26.31 39.89
C LYS A 44 -12.98 -26.53 38.38
N THR A 45 -13.33 -25.51 37.63
CA THR A 45 -13.25 -25.52 36.18
C THR A 45 -11.77 -25.63 35.83
N LYS A 46 -11.35 -26.78 35.29
CA LYS A 46 -10.01 -26.93 34.70
C LYS A 46 -9.84 -25.77 33.72
N ILE A 47 -8.87 -24.89 34.00
CA ILE A 47 -8.49 -23.82 33.06
C ILE A 47 -8.00 -24.53 31.80
N MET A 48 -8.88 -24.63 30.80
CA MET A 48 -8.47 -25.05 29.47
C MET A 48 -7.42 -24.05 29.01
N ALA A 49 -6.25 -24.55 28.64
CA ALA A 49 -5.17 -23.71 28.14
C ALA A 49 -5.74 -22.81 27.03
N VAL A 50 -5.73 -21.50 27.26
CA VAL A 50 -6.16 -20.50 26.27
C VAL A 50 -5.37 -20.80 25.00
N SER A 51 -6.05 -21.26 23.95
CA SER A 51 -5.39 -21.55 22.67
C SER A 51 -4.69 -20.27 22.24
N LYS A 52 -3.36 -20.32 22.07
CA LYS A 52 -2.60 -19.17 21.59
C LYS A 52 -3.27 -18.68 20.31
N LYS A 53 -3.78 -17.44 20.31
CA LYS A 53 -4.33 -16.82 19.09
C LYS A 53 -3.29 -17.00 17.99
N PRO A 54 -3.69 -17.44 16.77
CA PRO A 54 -2.73 -17.64 15.70
C PRO A 54 -1.97 -16.32 15.48
N ILE A 55 -0.65 -16.38 15.53
CA ILE A 55 0.20 -15.24 15.18
C ILE A 55 -0.07 -14.98 13.70
N ILE A 56 -0.80 -13.90 13.41
CA ILE A 56 -1.05 -13.47 12.03
C ILE A 56 0.31 -13.12 11.45
N LYS A 57 0.85 -13.98 10.57
CA LYS A 57 2.12 -13.72 9.89
C LYS A 57 1.95 -12.49 9.01
N LYS A 58 2.69 -11.42 9.29
CA LYS A 58 2.70 -10.22 8.44
C LYS A 58 3.20 -10.61 7.04
N ASN A 59 2.43 -10.28 6.01
CA ASN A 59 2.82 -10.53 4.63
C ASN A 59 3.69 -9.37 4.13
N HIS A 60 5.01 -9.56 4.06
CA HIS A 60 5.97 -8.52 3.62
C HIS A 60 6.20 -8.47 2.11
N LYS A 61 5.26 -9.02 1.32
CA LYS A 61 5.35 -9.02 -0.14
C LYS A 61 4.83 -7.70 -0.69
N VAL A 62 5.48 -7.23 -1.76
CA VAL A 62 5.08 -6.04 -2.52
C VAL A 62 3.75 -6.26 -3.23
N PHE A 63 3.61 -7.40 -3.93
CA PHE A 63 2.42 -7.71 -4.71
C PHE A 63 1.41 -8.57 -3.94
N PRO A 64 0.10 -8.34 -4.16
CA PRO A 64 -0.96 -9.25 -3.78
C PRO A 64 -0.73 -10.69 -4.26
N SER A 65 -1.30 -11.67 -3.55
CA SER A 65 -1.09 -13.10 -3.82
C SER A 65 -1.59 -13.59 -5.18
N HIS A 66 -2.54 -12.88 -5.79
CA HIS A 66 -3.10 -13.21 -7.11
C HIS A 66 -2.18 -12.77 -8.26
N ILE A 67 -1.38 -11.72 -8.09
CA ILE A 67 -0.36 -11.29 -9.07
C ILE A 67 0.87 -12.19 -8.95
N LYS A 68 0.83 -13.31 -9.68
CA LYS A 68 1.86 -14.36 -9.55
C LYS A 68 2.97 -14.25 -10.59
N ARG A 69 2.70 -13.84 -11.82
CA ARG A 69 3.64 -13.92 -12.93
C ARG A 69 3.55 -12.69 -13.83
N CYS A 70 4.67 -12.34 -14.43
CA CYS A 70 4.77 -11.41 -15.55
C CYS A 70 5.14 -12.24 -16.78
N THR A 71 4.29 -12.23 -17.81
CA THR A 71 4.48 -13.00 -19.04
C THR A 71 4.94 -12.14 -20.21
N LEU A 72 5.29 -10.88 -19.95
CA LEU A 72 5.78 -9.95 -20.97
C LEU A 72 7.04 -10.48 -21.67
N ASN A 73 7.10 -10.30 -22.99
CA ASN A 73 8.26 -10.66 -23.82
C ASN A 73 9.36 -9.58 -23.75
N ASN A 74 9.78 -9.26 -22.52
CA ASN A 74 10.88 -8.36 -22.25
C ASN A 74 11.64 -8.85 -21.01
N GLU A 75 12.87 -9.30 -21.20
CA GLU A 75 13.73 -9.83 -20.12
C GLU A 75 13.90 -8.83 -18.98
N ARG A 76 14.25 -7.58 -19.29
CA ARG A 76 14.49 -6.54 -18.30
C ARG A 76 13.27 -6.25 -17.43
N ILE A 77 12.07 -6.28 -17.99
CA ILE A 77 10.82 -6.09 -17.24
C ILE A 77 10.54 -7.30 -16.34
N ARG A 78 10.76 -8.52 -16.84
CA ARG A 78 10.59 -9.75 -16.05
C ARG A 78 11.58 -9.81 -14.88
N ASP A 79 12.83 -9.45 -15.10
CA ASP A 79 13.86 -9.41 -14.05
C ASP A 79 13.49 -8.40 -12.98
N SER A 80 13.07 -7.19 -13.39
CA SER A 80 12.59 -6.16 -12.47
C SER A 80 11.38 -6.65 -11.63
N PHE A 81 10.48 -7.43 -12.24
CA PHE A 81 9.35 -8.04 -11.52
C PHE A 81 9.79 -9.10 -10.51
N ILE A 82 10.75 -9.95 -10.87
CA ILE A 82 11.32 -10.98 -9.98
C ILE A 82 12.02 -10.32 -8.79
N GLU A 83 12.83 -9.28 -9.07
CA GLU A 83 13.49 -8.48 -8.05
C GLU A 83 12.48 -7.86 -7.09
N LEU A 84 11.44 -7.17 -7.59
CA LEU A 84 10.38 -6.59 -6.75
C LEU A 84 9.71 -7.62 -5.84
N LYS A 85 9.48 -8.84 -6.34
CA LYS A 85 8.88 -9.93 -5.54
C LYS A 85 9.84 -10.49 -4.49
N SER A 86 11.13 -10.40 -4.71
CA SER A 86 12.16 -10.86 -3.77
C SER A 86 12.39 -9.89 -2.61
N LEU A 87 12.11 -8.61 -2.81
CA LEU A 87 12.34 -7.56 -1.82
C LEU A 87 11.31 -7.60 -0.68
N ASN A 88 11.80 -7.32 0.53
CA ASN A 88 10.97 -7.20 1.73
C ASN A 88 10.55 -5.74 1.94
N THR A 89 9.23 -5.50 2.05
CA THR A 89 8.61 -4.17 2.20
C THR A 89 9.01 -3.40 3.46
N GLU A 90 9.36 -4.11 4.53
CA GLU A 90 9.81 -3.51 5.79
C GLU A 90 11.30 -3.12 5.75
N LYS A 91 12.13 -3.97 5.14
CA LYS A 91 13.59 -3.77 5.09
C LYS A 91 14.04 -2.82 3.98
N HIS A 92 13.38 -2.84 2.83
CA HIS A 92 13.84 -2.13 1.64
C HIS A 92 12.78 -1.20 1.01
N PRO A 93 12.08 -0.35 1.79
CA PRO A 93 11.00 0.47 1.25
C PRO A 93 11.46 1.45 0.16
N ASN A 94 12.62 2.10 0.32
CA ASN A 94 13.15 3.04 -0.67
C ASN A 94 13.47 2.35 -2.02
N ALA A 95 14.15 1.21 -1.96
CA ALA A 95 14.53 0.45 -3.15
C ALA A 95 13.27 -0.02 -3.89
N ILE A 96 12.27 -0.50 -3.16
CA ILE A 96 10.98 -0.90 -3.72
C ILE A 96 10.30 0.29 -4.38
N SER A 97 10.26 1.47 -3.77
CA SER A 97 9.61 2.65 -4.38
C SER A 97 10.25 3.07 -5.71
N VAL A 98 11.58 3.10 -5.78
CA VAL A 98 12.31 3.44 -7.02
C VAL A 98 12.08 2.38 -8.10
N LEU A 99 12.22 1.11 -7.73
CA LEU A 99 12.08 0.00 -8.66
C LEU A 99 10.62 -0.13 -9.14
N LEU A 100 9.64 0.07 -8.25
CA LEU A 100 8.23 0.02 -8.60
C LEU A 100 7.85 1.12 -9.60
N ARG A 101 8.36 2.34 -9.42
CA ARG A 101 8.12 3.44 -10.35
C ARG A 101 8.65 3.14 -11.74
N THR A 102 9.92 2.73 -11.82
CA THR A 102 10.58 2.41 -13.10
C THR A 102 9.93 1.19 -13.76
N PHE A 103 9.57 0.19 -12.98
CA PHE A 103 8.86 -1.00 -13.43
C PHE A 103 7.51 -0.69 -14.08
N ILE A 104 6.67 0.13 -13.43
CA ILE A 104 5.37 0.52 -13.99
C ILE A 104 5.54 1.28 -15.30
N GLU A 105 6.48 2.23 -15.34
CA GLU A 105 6.75 3.03 -16.54
C GLU A 105 7.21 2.15 -17.71
N MET A 106 8.14 1.23 -17.48
CA MET A 106 8.62 0.31 -18.51
C MET A 106 7.55 -0.69 -18.97
N SER A 107 6.79 -1.27 -18.03
CA SER A 107 5.73 -2.24 -18.34
C SER A 107 4.61 -1.60 -19.15
N LEU A 108 4.17 -0.41 -18.74
CA LEU A 108 3.13 0.33 -19.44
C LEU A 108 3.57 0.77 -20.83
N PHE A 109 4.80 1.26 -20.95
CA PHE A 109 5.36 1.65 -22.23
C PHE A 109 5.42 0.46 -23.19
N HIS A 110 5.94 -0.68 -22.73
CA HIS A 110 6.04 -1.89 -23.54
C HIS A 110 4.66 -2.33 -24.05
N TYR A 111 3.67 -2.39 -23.15
CA TYR A 111 2.31 -2.79 -23.47
C TYR A 111 1.66 -1.85 -24.51
N LEU A 112 1.75 -0.53 -24.30
CA LEU A 112 1.20 0.45 -25.24
C LEU A 112 1.95 0.49 -26.58
N ASN A 113 3.25 0.18 -26.57
CA ASN A 113 4.05 0.17 -27.78
C ASN A 113 3.66 -0.99 -28.69
N LYS A 114 3.41 -2.17 -28.10
CA LYS A 114 2.90 -3.35 -28.79
C LYS A 114 1.56 -3.09 -29.47
N LEU A 115 0.63 -2.45 -28.77
CA LEU A 115 -0.67 -2.04 -29.32
C LEU A 115 -0.60 -0.86 -30.31
N GLY A 116 0.59 -0.32 -30.61
CA GLY A 116 0.76 0.82 -31.53
C GLY A 116 0.29 2.18 -30.97
N HIS A 117 -0.20 2.23 -29.72
CA HIS A 117 -0.71 3.45 -29.10
C HIS A 117 0.37 4.51 -28.84
N ILE A 118 1.65 4.13 -28.72
CA ILE A 118 2.75 5.10 -28.54
C ILE A 118 2.85 6.08 -29.71
N LYS A 119 2.57 5.63 -30.94
CA LYS A 119 2.56 6.50 -32.13
C LYS A 119 1.47 7.57 -32.02
N ILE A 120 0.27 7.17 -31.60
CA ILE A 120 -0.87 8.06 -31.38
C ILE A 120 -0.53 9.09 -30.29
N ILE A 121 0.07 8.65 -29.18
CA ILE A 121 0.48 9.55 -28.10
C ILE A 121 1.51 10.57 -28.61
N LYS A 122 2.49 10.15 -29.42
CA LYS A 122 3.49 11.04 -30.02
C LYS A 122 2.85 12.10 -30.92
N GLU A 123 1.87 11.73 -31.74
CA GLU A 123 1.11 12.67 -32.58
C GLU A 123 0.32 13.67 -31.74
N ILE A 124 -0.34 13.22 -30.66
CA ILE A 124 -1.07 14.09 -29.73
C ILE A 124 -0.11 15.10 -29.10
N GLU A 125 1.07 14.67 -28.68
CA GLU A 125 2.04 15.56 -28.05
C GLU A 125 2.67 16.55 -29.04
N GLN A 126 2.92 16.13 -30.28
CA GLN A 126 3.33 17.04 -31.35
C GLN A 126 2.29 18.14 -31.58
N LYS A 127 1.01 17.77 -31.72
CA LYS A 127 -0.10 18.74 -31.89
C LYS A 127 -0.16 19.74 -30.73
N LYS A 128 0.01 19.28 -29.49
CA LYS A 128 0.05 20.17 -28.32
C LYS A 128 1.24 21.13 -28.35
N LYS A 129 2.41 20.69 -28.80
CA LYS A 129 3.57 21.58 -28.96
C LYS A 129 3.34 22.61 -30.06
N ASP A 130 2.77 22.20 -31.19
CA ASP A 130 2.48 23.11 -32.31
C ASP A 130 1.49 24.21 -31.88
N ILE A 131 0.41 23.85 -31.17
CA ILE A 131 -0.55 24.82 -30.61
C ILE A 131 0.14 25.80 -29.64
N LYS A 132 1.08 25.32 -28.82
CA LYS A 132 1.84 26.19 -27.90
C LYS A 132 2.85 27.09 -28.62
N ALA A 133 3.42 26.61 -29.72
CA ALA A 133 4.34 27.39 -30.56
C ALA A 133 3.58 28.51 -31.28
N ASP A 134 2.43 28.19 -31.86
CA ASP A 134 1.53 29.15 -32.53
C ASP A 134 1.10 30.26 -31.56
N LYS A 135 0.69 29.91 -30.32
CA LYS A 135 0.33 30.88 -29.28
C LYS A 135 1.49 31.78 -28.82
N LYS A 136 2.74 31.34 -28.97
CA LYS A 136 3.94 32.07 -28.53
C LYS A 136 4.72 32.69 -29.68
N GLY A 137 4.24 32.57 -30.92
CA GLY A 137 4.94 33.01 -32.13
C GLY A 137 6.31 32.33 -32.31
N LYS A 138 6.50 31.12 -31.77
CA LYS A 138 7.78 30.39 -31.85
C LYS A 138 7.77 29.45 -33.07
N PRO A 139 8.94 29.17 -33.68
CA PRO A 139 9.03 28.19 -34.75
C PRO A 139 8.59 26.81 -34.25
N LYS A 140 7.84 26.09 -35.10
CA LYS A 140 7.41 24.72 -34.83
C LYS A 140 8.63 23.81 -34.81
N GLN A 141 8.73 23.00 -33.77
CA GLN A 141 9.81 22.04 -33.60
C GLN A 141 9.22 20.64 -33.47
N ASN A 142 9.74 19.72 -34.27
CA ASN A 142 9.34 18.32 -34.20
C ASN A 142 9.90 17.67 -32.93
N LEU A 143 9.14 16.74 -32.36
CA LEU A 143 9.63 15.85 -31.32
C LEU A 143 10.82 15.03 -31.87
N GLN A 144 11.78 14.76 -30.99
CA GLN A 144 12.90 13.87 -31.30
C GLN A 144 12.40 12.50 -31.78
N SER A 145 13.20 11.82 -32.61
CA SER A 145 12.89 10.47 -33.10
C SER A 145 12.65 9.52 -31.92
N ASP A 146 13.54 9.56 -30.93
CA ASP A 146 13.58 8.65 -29.79
C ASP A 146 12.77 9.16 -28.59
N TRP A 147 11.83 10.07 -28.83
CA TRP A 147 10.96 10.56 -27.76
C TRP A 147 10.10 9.45 -27.18
N THR A 148 10.07 9.35 -25.87
CA THR A 148 9.21 8.44 -25.10
C THR A 148 8.25 9.23 -24.21
N PRO A 149 6.96 8.85 -24.13
CA PRO A 149 6.04 9.48 -23.21
C PRO A 149 6.39 9.15 -21.77
N SER A 150 6.15 10.11 -20.88
CA SER A 150 6.21 9.91 -19.45
C SER A 150 5.08 9.00 -18.96
N LEU A 151 5.28 8.36 -17.80
CA LEU A 151 4.22 7.59 -17.13
C LEU A 151 2.90 8.38 -16.98
N ARG A 152 2.99 9.69 -16.72
CA ARG A 152 1.79 10.56 -16.61
C ARG A 152 1.01 10.64 -17.91
N GLU A 153 1.71 10.84 -19.02
CA GLU A 153 1.10 10.96 -20.34
C GLU A 153 0.47 9.63 -20.76
N MET A 154 1.13 8.50 -20.49
CA MET A 154 0.60 7.16 -20.77
C MET A 154 -0.66 6.86 -19.95
N LEU A 155 -0.64 7.12 -18.64
CA LEU A 155 -1.83 6.92 -17.79
C LEU A 155 -2.98 7.87 -18.18
N HIS A 156 -2.66 9.12 -18.53
CA HIS A 156 -3.67 10.07 -19.02
C HIS A 156 -4.31 9.58 -20.32
N TYR A 157 -3.51 9.01 -21.24
CA TYR A 157 -4.01 8.44 -22.49
C TYR A 157 -4.99 7.28 -22.24
N ILE A 158 -4.62 6.30 -21.41
CA ILE A 158 -5.48 5.13 -21.11
C ILE A 158 -6.81 5.53 -20.44
N THR A 159 -6.75 6.53 -19.56
CA THR A 159 -7.93 6.98 -18.83
C THR A 159 -8.89 7.84 -19.66
N HIS A 160 -8.39 8.64 -20.59
CA HIS A 160 -9.19 9.59 -21.37
C HIS A 160 -9.57 9.07 -22.75
N ASN A 161 -8.78 8.19 -23.35
CA ASN A 161 -9.11 7.63 -24.66
C ASN A 161 -10.04 6.41 -24.51
N SER A 162 -11.29 6.53 -24.95
CA SER A 162 -12.28 5.44 -24.90
C SER A 162 -11.93 4.24 -25.78
N GLU A 163 -11.09 4.43 -26.79
CA GLU A 163 -10.64 3.37 -27.70
C GLU A 163 -9.54 2.49 -27.09
N CYS A 164 -8.88 2.99 -26.05
CA CYS A 164 -7.83 2.27 -25.33
C CYS A 164 -8.47 1.27 -24.35
N GLN A 165 -8.84 0.08 -24.83
CA GLN A 165 -9.47 -1.00 -24.03
C GLN A 165 -8.48 -1.73 -23.09
N VAL A 166 -7.41 -1.06 -22.67
CA VAL A 166 -6.43 -1.62 -21.73
C VAL A 166 -7.07 -1.92 -20.38
N ILE A 167 -8.09 -1.16 -19.96
CA ILE A 167 -8.80 -1.43 -18.71
C ILE A 167 -10.28 -1.49 -19.03
N THR A 168 -10.78 -2.71 -19.10
CA THR A 168 -12.18 -3.04 -19.37
C THR A 168 -13.07 -2.73 -18.16
N ASP A 169 -12.55 -2.93 -16.94
CA ASP A 169 -13.30 -2.64 -15.72
C ASP A 169 -13.44 -1.12 -15.46
N GLY A 170 -14.69 -0.66 -15.41
CA GLY A 170 -15.05 0.72 -15.12
C GLY A 170 -14.61 1.18 -13.72
N HIS A 171 -14.53 0.28 -12.74
CA HIS A 171 -14.08 0.63 -11.39
C HIS A 171 -12.58 0.93 -11.37
N HIS A 172 -11.75 0.03 -11.93
CA HIS A 172 -10.31 0.28 -12.10
C HIS A 172 -10.02 1.55 -12.90
N ARG A 173 -10.80 1.81 -13.96
CA ARG A 173 -10.65 3.04 -14.76
C ARG A 173 -10.96 4.30 -13.95
N ARG A 174 -12.00 4.28 -13.12
CA ARG A 174 -12.37 5.40 -12.24
C ARG A 174 -11.29 5.61 -11.17
N MET A 175 -10.80 4.55 -10.55
CA MET A 175 -9.69 4.58 -9.59
C MET A 175 -8.45 5.26 -10.18
N LEU A 176 -8.06 4.88 -11.40
CA LEU A 176 -6.93 5.51 -12.09
C LEU A 176 -7.16 6.98 -12.45
N LYS A 177 -8.37 7.34 -12.89
CA LYS A 177 -8.73 8.76 -13.11
C LYS A 177 -8.57 9.56 -11.83
N THR A 178 -9.03 9.02 -10.70
CA THR A 178 -8.88 9.66 -9.40
C THR A 178 -7.40 9.75 -9.00
N PHE A 179 -6.62 8.68 -9.21
CA PHE A 179 -5.18 8.67 -8.97
C PHE A 179 -4.41 9.72 -9.79
N LEU A 180 -4.87 10.06 -10.99
CA LEU A 180 -4.26 11.08 -11.86
C LEU A 180 -4.67 12.52 -11.52
N SER A 181 -5.94 12.71 -11.17
CA SER A 181 -6.50 14.04 -10.91
C SER A 181 -6.13 14.57 -9.53
N ASP A 182 -5.99 13.68 -8.54
CA ASP A 182 -5.87 14.08 -7.15
C ASP A 182 -4.40 14.26 -6.73
N ARG A 183 -3.91 15.50 -6.85
CA ARG A 183 -2.53 15.86 -6.49
C ARG A 183 -2.26 15.84 -4.97
N TYR A 184 -3.31 15.83 -4.16
CA TYR A 184 -3.21 15.96 -2.70
C TYR A 184 -3.43 14.64 -1.95
N ARG A 185 -3.81 13.56 -2.64
CA ARG A 185 -3.78 12.24 -2.03
C ARG A 185 -2.35 11.82 -1.78
N TRP A 186 -2.16 11.17 -0.63
CA TRP A 186 -0.92 10.51 -0.22
C TRP A 186 -0.36 9.51 -1.25
N ILE A 187 -1.19 9.08 -2.21
CA ILE A 187 -0.89 8.05 -3.22
C ILE A 187 -1.40 8.56 -4.57
N SER A 188 -0.55 9.32 -5.24
CA SER A 188 -0.73 9.94 -6.54
C SER A 188 0.57 9.74 -7.33
N LEU A 189 0.53 10.01 -8.63
CA LEU A 189 1.74 9.92 -9.45
C LEU A 189 2.83 10.89 -8.96
N ASP A 190 2.42 12.03 -8.40
CA ASP A 190 3.31 13.04 -7.83
C ASP A 190 3.94 12.55 -6.52
N THR A 191 3.24 11.77 -5.69
CA THR A 191 3.85 11.15 -4.50
C THR A 191 4.78 10.01 -4.88
N LEU A 192 4.53 9.25 -5.95
CA LEU A 192 5.51 8.30 -6.49
C LEU A 192 6.79 9.01 -6.98
N HIS A 193 6.64 10.22 -7.54
CA HIS A 193 7.78 11.08 -7.87
C HIS A 193 8.49 11.58 -6.61
N GLN A 194 7.74 12.06 -5.61
CA GLN A 194 8.30 12.53 -4.33
C GLN A 194 8.95 11.42 -3.52
N LEU A 195 8.47 10.17 -3.60
CA LEU A 195 9.07 9.00 -2.96
C LEU A 195 10.54 8.78 -3.35
N VAL A 196 10.91 9.24 -4.54
CA VAL A 196 12.28 9.11 -5.08
C VAL A 196 13.09 10.40 -4.87
N HIS A 197 12.43 11.57 -4.81
CA HIS A 197 13.10 12.87 -4.89
C HIS A 197 12.93 13.77 -3.66
N ASN A 198 12.09 13.42 -2.68
CA ASN A 198 11.80 14.25 -1.51
C ASN A 198 12.51 13.72 -0.24
N LYS A 199 13.43 14.53 0.31
CA LYS A 199 14.19 14.25 1.54
C LYS A 199 13.28 14.00 2.76
N TYR A 200 12.11 14.63 2.80
CA TYR A 200 11.20 14.57 3.94
C TYR A 200 10.14 13.48 3.80
N PHE A 201 10.05 12.82 2.64
CA PHE A 201 9.08 11.77 2.40
C PHE A 201 9.77 10.41 2.43
N LYS A 202 9.44 9.60 3.45
CA LYS A 202 9.99 8.26 3.62
C LYS A 202 8.93 7.22 3.26
N PRO A 203 9.14 6.36 2.25
CA PRO A 203 8.24 5.24 2.03
C PRO A 203 8.19 4.34 3.26
N ASP A 204 6.99 3.91 3.59
CA ASP A 204 6.73 2.85 4.54
C ASP A 204 5.99 1.69 3.85
N GLU A 205 5.94 0.56 4.54
CA GLU A 205 5.31 -0.65 4.03
C GLU A 205 3.83 -0.45 3.71
N ALA A 206 3.10 0.32 4.52
CA ALA A 206 1.68 0.55 4.33
C ALA A 206 1.40 1.34 3.04
N SER A 207 2.17 2.41 2.80
CA SER A 207 2.02 3.22 1.58
C SER A 207 2.33 2.43 0.32
N ILE A 208 3.38 1.61 0.33
CA ILE A 208 3.75 0.79 -0.82
C ILE A 208 2.62 -0.20 -1.13
N LYS A 209 2.08 -0.88 -0.12
CA LYS A 209 1.01 -1.86 -0.33
C LYS A 209 -0.27 -1.22 -0.83
N GLU A 210 -0.66 -0.09 -0.24
CA GLU A 210 -1.85 0.63 -0.68
C GLU A 210 -1.69 1.14 -2.12
N PHE A 211 -0.50 1.64 -2.48
CA PHE A 211 -0.18 2.02 -3.84
C PHE A 211 -0.30 0.85 -4.82
N VAL A 212 0.28 -0.30 -4.49
CA VAL A 212 0.17 -1.51 -5.34
C VAL A 212 -1.30 -1.97 -5.44
N ASN A 213 -2.05 -1.91 -4.33
CA ASN A 213 -3.46 -2.28 -4.32
C ASN A 213 -4.29 -1.41 -5.28
N GLN A 214 -4.05 -0.09 -5.31
CA GLN A 214 -4.75 0.82 -6.21
C GLN A 214 -4.43 0.57 -7.69
N LEU A 215 -3.23 0.08 -7.99
CA LEU A 215 -2.79 -0.27 -9.34
C LEU A 215 -3.02 -1.74 -9.70
N THR A 216 -3.64 -2.53 -8.83
CA THR A 216 -3.89 -3.96 -9.06
C THR A 216 -4.52 -4.23 -10.41
N GLY A 217 -5.63 -3.55 -10.72
CA GLY A 217 -6.32 -3.73 -12.00
C GLY A 217 -5.50 -3.32 -13.22
N LEU A 218 -4.53 -2.40 -13.06
CA LEU A 218 -3.57 -2.10 -14.12
C LEU A 218 -2.58 -3.25 -14.29
N PHE A 219 -2.00 -3.75 -13.19
CA PHE A 219 -1.04 -4.86 -13.20
C PHE A 219 -1.63 -6.16 -13.76
N GLU A 220 -2.90 -6.44 -13.51
CA GLU A 220 -3.57 -7.62 -14.07
C GLU A 220 -3.54 -7.63 -15.61
N VAL A 221 -3.54 -6.45 -16.24
CA VAL A 221 -3.50 -6.33 -17.70
C VAL A 221 -2.07 -6.18 -18.19
N ILE A 222 -1.32 -5.20 -17.67
CA ILE A 222 -0.04 -4.81 -18.28
C ILE A 222 1.08 -5.83 -18.05
N LEU A 223 0.89 -6.81 -17.16
CA LEU A 223 1.86 -7.88 -16.93
C LEU A 223 1.66 -9.10 -17.82
N ILE A 224 0.59 -9.09 -18.62
CA ILE A 224 0.27 -10.09 -19.62
C ILE A 224 0.66 -9.52 -20.99
N GLU A 225 1.31 -10.34 -21.82
CA GLU A 225 1.63 -9.92 -23.19
C GLU A 225 0.32 -9.65 -23.95
N PRO A 226 0.16 -8.49 -24.60
CA PRO A 226 -1.00 -8.23 -25.43
C PRO A 226 -0.99 -9.17 -26.65
N GLU A 227 -2.14 -9.75 -26.97
CA GLU A 227 -2.33 -10.48 -28.23
C GLU A 227 -2.42 -9.45 -29.38
N ASP A 228 -1.71 -9.73 -30.48
CA ASP A 228 -1.67 -8.89 -31.70
C ASP A 228 -3.00 -8.92 -32.47
#